data_AF-A0A352PW23-F1
#
_entry.id   AF-A0A352PW23-F1
#
_cell.length_a   1.000
_cell.length_b   1.000
_cell.length_c   1.000
_cell.angle_alpha   90.00
_cell.angle_beta   90.00
_cell.angle_gamma   90.00
#
_symmetry.space_group_name_H-M   'P 1'
#
loop_
_entity.id
_entity.type
_entity.pdbx_description
1 polymer ?
#
loop_
_entity_poly.entity_id
_entity_poly.type
_entity_poly.pdbx_seq_one_letter_code
_entity_poly.pdbx_strand_id
1 'polypeptide(L)'
;PTGNLDSHTSEEVLEIFQRLNQDEGVTIVLVTHDEEVARCAKRVIRIHDGAIVAEDVPAQVAGMQSDDRRLDDQSGKTRWFSGAALLRARRVLRTALNGLRRNVMRAALTT
;
A
#
# COMPACT_ATOMS: atom_id res chain seq x y z
N PRO A 1 -10.31 1.04 2.42
CA PRO A 1 -10.12 1.07 0.94
C PRO A 1 -10.89 -0.03 0.17
N THR A 2 -11.44 -1.06 0.84
CA THR A 2 -12.42 -1.99 0.25
C THR A 2 -13.85 -1.42 0.16
N GLY A 3 -14.17 -0.36 0.91
CA GLY A 3 -15.53 0.21 0.99
C GLY A 3 -16.10 0.88 -0.28
N ASN A 4 -15.43 0.76 -1.44
CA ASN A 4 -15.93 1.22 -2.73
C ASN A 4 -15.76 0.18 -3.85
N LEU A 5 -15.40 -1.07 -3.50
CA LEU A 5 -15.36 -2.20 -4.42
C LEU A 5 -16.54 -3.11 -4.12
N ASP A 6 -17.10 -3.75 -5.14
CA ASP A 6 -18.07 -4.83 -4.93
C ASP A 6 -17.38 -6.04 -4.26
N SER A 7 -18.17 -6.95 -3.71
CA SER A 7 -17.67 -8.11 -2.95
C SER A 7 -16.76 -9.02 -3.77
N HIS A 8 -17.07 -9.22 -5.05
CA HIS A 8 -16.27 -10.08 -5.93
C HIS A 8 -14.90 -9.44 -6.24
N THR A 9 -14.88 -8.16 -6.60
CA THR A 9 -13.59 -7.46 -6.85
C THR A 9 -12.75 -7.36 -5.57
N SER A 10 -13.39 -7.27 -4.40
CA SER A 10 -12.67 -7.26 -3.11
C SER A 10 -11.98 -8.59 -2.82
N GLU A 11 -12.62 -9.72 -3.14
CA GLU A 11 -12.04 -11.06 -3.01
C GLU A 11 -10.81 -11.25 -3.90
N GLU A 12 -10.89 -10.86 -5.17
CA GLU A 12 -9.76 -10.94 -6.12
C GLU A 12 -8.55 -10.13 -5.64
N VAL A 13 -8.78 -8.92 -5.13
CA VAL A 13 -7.70 -8.08 -4.60
C VAL A 13 -7.07 -8.70 -3.35
N LEU A 14 -7.88 -9.32 -2.48
CA LEU A 14 -7.38 -10.01 -1.28
C LEU A 14 -6.55 -11.24 -1.65
N GLU A 15 -6.92 -11.97 -2.71
CA GLU A 15 -6.13 -13.10 -3.20
C GLU A 15 -4.74 -12.63 -3.69
N ILE A 16 -4.68 -11.53 -4.44
CA ILE A 16 -3.42 -10.93 -4.87
C ILE A 16 -2.54 -10.56 -3.67
N PHE A 17 -3.13 -9.93 -2.65
CA PHE A 17 -2.39 -9.57 -1.44
C PHE A 17 -1.88 -10.80 -0.68
N GLN A 18 -2.68 -11.86 -0.59
CA GLN A 18 -2.24 -13.10 0.04
C GLN A 18 -1.05 -13.70 -0.69
N ARG A 19 -1.09 -13.76 -2.03
CA ARG A 19 0.03 -14.25 -2.85
C ARG A 19 1.28 -13.41 -2.67
N LEU A 20 1.18 -12.08 -2.70
CA LEU A 20 2.32 -11.19 -2.45
C LEU A 20 2.92 -11.39 -1.05
N ASN A 21 2.07 -11.61 -0.05
CA ASN A 21 2.53 -11.85 1.31
C ASN A 21 3.20 -13.23 1.48
N GLN A 22 2.71 -14.25 0.79
CA GLN A 22 3.19 -15.64 0.90
C GLN A 22 4.39 -15.91 0.00
N ASP A 23 4.29 -15.54 -1.28
CA ASP A 23 5.28 -15.87 -2.31
C ASP A 23 6.47 -14.91 -2.29
N GLU A 24 6.21 -13.61 -2.09
CA GLU A 24 7.23 -12.56 -2.15
C GLU A 24 7.66 -12.04 -0.77
N GLY A 25 6.95 -12.44 0.30
CA GLY A 25 7.22 -11.98 1.66
C GLY A 25 6.91 -10.50 1.89
N VAL A 26 6.06 -9.88 1.06
CA VAL A 26 5.68 -8.48 1.20
C VAL A 26 4.80 -8.30 2.44
N THR A 27 5.16 -7.38 3.34
CA THR A 27 4.32 -7.04 4.50
C THR A 27 3.18 -6.14 4.07
N ILE A 28 1.95 -6.54 4.36
CA ILE A 28 0.72 -5.82 3.97
C ILE A 28 -0.03 -5.43 5.24
N VAL A 29 -0.37 -4.14 5.34
CA VAL A 29 -1.23 -3.59 6.39
C VAL A 29 -2.51 -3.06 5.74
N LEU A 30 -3.63 -3.70 6.05
CA LEU A 30 -4.94 -3.35 5.50
C LEU A 30 -5.85 -2.80 6.60
N VAL A 31 -6.41 -1.61 6.38
CA VAL A 31 -7.41 -1.02 7.27
C VAL A 31 -8.79 -1.26 6.69
N THR A 32 -9.63 -1.99 7.40
CA THR A 32 -11.00 -2.32 6.99
C THR A 32 -11.96 -2.24 8.18
N HIS A 33 -13.24 -1.98 7.89
CA HIS A 33 -14.35 -2.13 8.85
C HIS A 33 -15.16 -3.41 8.59
N ASP A 34 -14.79 -4.18 7.57
CA ASP A 34 -15.41 -5.45 7.22
C ASP A 34 -14.69 -6.60 7.94
N GLU A 35 -15.44 -7.33 8.76
CA GLU A 35 -14.94 -8.45 9.56
C GLU A 35 -14.56 -9.66 8.69
N GLU A 36 -15.24 -9.91 7.56
CA GLU A 36 -14.88 -11.00 6.63
C GLU A 36 -13.46 -10.78 6.10
N VAL A 37 -13.18 -9.55 5.66
CA VAL A 37 -11.87 -9.14 5.15
C VAL A 37 -10.80 -9.21 6.25
N ALA A 38 -11.15 -8.80 7.48
CA ALA A 38 -10.23 -8.86 8.61
C ALA A 38 -9.81 -10.31 8.93
N ARG A 39 -10.74 -11.27 8.84
CA ARG A 39 -10.45 -12.69 9.13
C ARG A 39 -9.48 -13.34 8.16
N CYS A 40 -9.35 -12.82 6.94
CA CYS A 40 -8.36 -13.28 5.97
C CYS A 40 -6.92 -12.85 6.32
N ALA A 41 -6.74 -11.93 7.28
CA ALA A 41 -5.43 -11.46 7.70
C ALA A 41 -4.76 -12.40 8.73
N LYS A 42 -3.42 -12.38 8.75
CA LYS A 42 -2.63 -13.14 9.74
C LYS A 42 -2.76 -12.59 11.17
N ARG A 43 -2.99 -11.28 11.29
CA ARG A 43 -3.14 -10.55 12.55
C ARG A 43 -4.21 -9.49 12.36
N VAL A 44 -5.08 -9.35 13.35
CA VAL A 44 -6.16 -8.36 13.36
C VAL A 44 -5.99 -7.50 14.61
N ILE A 45 -5.81 -6.20 14.41
CA ILE A 45 -5.73 -5.22 15.49
C ILE A 45 -6.98 -4.35 15.41
N ARG A 46 -7.77 -4.32 16.49
CA ARG A 46 -8.94 -3.45 16.60
C ARG A 46 -8.56 -2.18 17.35
N ILE A 47 -8.89 -1.04 16.75
CA ILE A 47 -8.62 0.29 17.29
C ILE A 47 -9.96 0.98 17.55
N HIS A 48 -10.13 1.53 18.75
CA HIS A 48 -11.28 2.34 19.14
C HIS A 48 -10.80 3.56 19.91
N ASP A 49 -11.29 4.75 19.57
CA ASP A 49 -10.90 6.04 20.18
C ASP A 49 -9.38 6.27 20.26
N GLY A 50 -8.64 5.82 19.24
CA GLY A 50 -7.18 5.97 19.18
C GLY A 50 -6.40 5.00 20.08
N ALA A 51 -7.08 4.09 20.79
CA ALA A 51 -6.46 3.03 21.56
C ALA A 51 -6.65 1.67 20.88
N ILE A 52 -5.65 0.78 21.03
CA ILE A 52 -5.80 -0.62 20.66
C ILE A 52 -6.67 -1.29 21.73
N VAL A 53 -7.80 -1.84 21.32
CA VAL A 53 -8.78 -2.47 22.23
C VAL A 53 -8.78 -3.99 22.14
N ALA A 54 -8.30 -4.56 21.03
CA ALA A 54 -8.13 -6.00 20.88
C ALA A 54 -7.05 -6.34 19.84
N GLU A 55 -6.42 -7.49 20.02
CA GLU A 55 -5.54 -8.12 19.05
C GLU A 55 -5.90 -9.59 18.94
N ASP A 56 -6.22 -10.04 17.73
CA ASP A 56 -6.55 -11.43 17.41
C ASP A 56 -5.59 -12.00 16.36
N VAL A 57 -5.28 -13.28 16.51
CA VAL A 57 -4.61 -14.09 15.49
C VAL A 57 -5.63 -15.11 15.00
N PRO A 58 -6.28 -14.89 13.84
CA PRO A 58 -7.29 -15.80 13.34
C PRO A 58 -6.75 -17.24 13.21
N ALA A 59 -7.51 -18.21 13.72
CA ALA A 59 -7.06 -19.61 13.82
C ALA A 59 -6.69 -20.23 12.46
N GLN A 60 -7.22 -19.70 11.35
CA GLN A 60 -6.94 -20.16 9.99
C GLN A 60 -5.49 -19.91 9.54
N VAL A 61 -4.75 -19.04 10.23
CA VAL A 61 -3.35 -18.71 9.90
C VAL A 61 -2.35 -19.35 10.88
N ALA A 62 -2.81 -20.06 11.90
CA ALA A 62 -1.96 -20.64 12.94
C ALA A 62 -0.95 -21.70 12.41
N GLY A 63 -1.13 -22.20 11.17
CA GLY A 63 -0.17 -23.09 10.50
C GLY A 63 0.90 -22.38 9.65
N MET A 64 0.81 -21.07 9.45
CA MET A 64 1.74 -20.32 8.60
C MET A 64 2.90 -19.80 9.46
N GLN A 65 4.06 -20.45 9.35
CA GLN A 65 5.27 -20.12 10.11
C GLN A 65 5.57 -18.62 10.00
N SER A 66 5.66 -17.97 11.16
CA SER A 66 6.13 -16.60 11.31
C SER A 66 7.60 -16.56 10.91
N ASP A 67 7.86 -16.16 9.67
CA ASP A 67 9.18 -15.76 9.21
C ASP A 67 9.55 -14.47 9.96
N ASP A 68 10.10 -14.63 11.16
CA ASP A 68 10.65 -13.57 12.01
C ASP A 68 11.97 -13.08 11.38
N ARG A 69 11.85 -12.52 10.17
CA ARG A 69 12.90 -11.69 9.60
C ARG A 69 12.94 -10.42 10.42
N ARG A 70 13.78 -10.47 11.48
CA ARG A 70 14.31 -9.31 12.20
C ARG A 70 14.45 -8.15 11.23
N LEU A 71 13.68 -7.10 11.47
CA LEU A 71 13.87 -5.83 10.79
C LEU A 71 15.24 -5.33 11.22
N ASP A 72 16.23 -5.50 10.35
CA ASP A 72 17.48 -4.77 10.43
C ASP A 72 17.13 -3.28 10.56
N ASP A 73 17.51 -2.75 11.71
CA ASP A 73 17.47 -1.35 12.08
C ASP A 73 18.15 -0.50 11.00
N GLN A 74 17.37 0.02 10.06
CA GLN A 74 17.83 1.07 9.14
C GLN A 74 17.62 2.45 9.75
N SER A 75 18.23 2.65 10.93
CA SER A 75 18.60 3.96 11.44
C SER A 75 19.70 4.56 10.56
N GLY A 76 19.26 5.39 9.61
CA GLY A 76 19.96 6.52 9.00
C GLY A 76 21.46 6.42 8.67
N LYS A 77 21.80 6.53 7.37
CA LYS A 77 22.84 7.45 6.86
C LYS A 77 22.89 7.53 5.33
N THR A 78 22.34 8.61 4.80
CA THR A 78 22.92 9.52 3.79
C THR A 78 24.00 8.94 2.87
N ARG A 79 23.61 8.35 1.72
CA ARG A 79 24.51 8.22 0.55
C ARG A 79 23.74 7.94 -0.76
N TRP A 80 22.97 8.93 -1.25
CA TRP A 80 22.19 8.77 -2.49
C TRP A 80 22.14 10.01 -3.40
N PHE A 81 23.19 10.84 -3.39
CA PHE A 81 23.28 12.00 -4.28
C PHE A 81 24.62 12.06 -5.01
N SER A 82 24.65 11.46 -6.20
CA SER A 82 25.50 11.91 -7.31
C SER A 82 25.04 11.45 -8.72
N GLY A 83 23.93 10.71 -8.89
CA GLY A 83 23.47 10.30 -10.23
C GLY A 83 21.95 10.13 -10.47
N ALA A 84 21.11 10.04 -9.42
CA ALA A 84 19.68 9.74 -9.56
C ALA A 84 18.78 10.95 -9.85
N ALA A 85 19.29 12.19 -9.77
CA ALA A 85 18.50 13.41 -9.96
C ALA A 85 17.99 13.55 -11.41
N LEU A 86 18.82 13.19 -12.40
CA LEU A 86 18.47 13.33 -13.82
C LEU A 86 17.34 12.39 -14.24
N LEU A 87 17.25 11.21 -13.63
CA LEU A 87 16.21 10.22 -13.92
C LEU A 87 14.87 10.56 -13.26
N ARG A 88 14.86 11.28 -12.13
CA ARG A 88 13.62 11.82 -11.53
C ARG A 88 13.03 12.97 -12.37
N ALA A 89 13.87 13.82 -12.96
CA ALA A 89 13.44 14.97 -13.76
C ALA A 89 12.59 14.58 -14.97
N ARG A 90 12.92 13.47 -15.66
CA ARG A 90 12.19 13.02 -16.87
C ARG A 90 10.75 12.58 -16.57
N ARG A 91 10.47 12.04 -15.38
CA ARG A 91 9.11 11.61 -15.00
C ARG A 91 8.22 12.81 -14.68
N VAL A 92 8.76 13.81 -13.98
CA VAL A 92 8.06 15.06 -13.66
C VAL A 92 7.74 15.86 -14.93
N LEU A 93 8.71 15.94 -15.86
CA LEU A 93 8.55 16.68 -17.11
C LEU A 93 7.43 16.11 -18.00
N ARG A 94 7.31 14.79 -18.12
CA ARG A 94 6.23 14.16 -18.91
C ARG A 94 4.85 14.39 -18.29
N THR A 95 4.74 14.30 -16.97
CA THR A 95 3.45 14.54 -16.28
C THR A 95 3.02 16.00 -16.44
N ALA A 96 3.96 16.95 -16.36
CA ALA A 96 3.70 18.37 -16.59
C ALA A 96 3.24 18.67 -18.03
N LEU A 97 3.94 18.13 -19.04
CA LEU A 97 3.58 18.29 -20.46
C LEU A 97 2.20 17.70 -20.80
N ASN A 98 1.86 16.53 -20.23
CA ASN A 98 0.54 15.92 -20.43
C ASN A 98 -0.59 16.68 -19.72
N GLY A 99 -0.29 17.35 -18.60
CA GLY A 99 -1.22 18.26 -17.92
C GLY A 99 -1.50 19.53 -18.74
N LEU A 100 -0.47 20.09 -19.36
CA LEU A 100 -0.59 21.30 -20.20
C LEU A 100 -1.42 21.05 -21.46
N ARG A 101 -1.32 19.85 -22.05
CA ARG A 101 -2.12 19.44 -23.22
C ARG A 101 -3.63 19.39 -22.98
N ARG A 102 -4.10 19.26 -21.74
CA ARG A 102 -5.56 19.21 -21.43
C ARG A 102 -6.19 20.60 -21.25
N ASN A 103 -5.40 21.66 -21.08
CA ASN A 103 -5.87 23.04 -20.83
C ASN A 103 -5.43 24.04 -21.92
N VAL A 104 -5.18 23.58 -23.15
CA VAL A 104 -4.70 24.43 -24.27
C VAL A 104 -5.70 25.56 -24.60
N MET A 105 -7.01 25.31 -24.48
CA MET A 105 -8.05 26.31 -24.75
C MET A 105 -8.12 27.45 -23.70
N ARG A 106 -7.52 27.28 -22.51
CA ARG A 106 -7.47 28.33 -21.47
C ARG A 106 -6.20 29.16 -21.51
N ALA A 107 -5.08 28.60 -21.97
CA ALA A 107 -3.80 29.31 -22.07
C ALA A 107 -3.74 30.27 -23.28
N ALA A 108 -4.53 30.02 -24.33
CA ALA A 108 -4.52 30.81 -25.56
C ALA A 108 -5.34 32.12 -25.52
N LEU A 109 -6.12 32.36 -24.46
CA LEU A 109 -6.98 33.55 -24.29
C LEU A 109 -6.46 34.54 -23.23
N THR A 110 -5.27 34.31 -22.67
CA THR A 110 -4.63 35.20 -21.67
C THR A 110 -3.30 35.79 -22.16
N THR A 111 -3.10 35.87 -23.47
CA THR A 111 -2.07 36.71 -24.10
C THR A 111 -2.71 37.87 -24.83
#